data_AF-W0Q2G1-F1
#
_entry.id   AF-W0Q2G1-F1
#
_cell.length_a   1.000
_cell.length_b   1.000
_cell.length_c   1.000
_cell.angle_alpha   90.00
_cell.angle_beta   90.00
_cell.angle_gamma   90.00
#
_symmetry.space_group_name_H-M   'P 1'
#
loop_
_entity.id
_entity.type
_entity.pdbx_description
1 polymer ?
#
loop_
_entity_poly.entity_id
_entity_poly.type
_entity_poly.pdbx_seq_one_letter_code
_entity_poly.pdbx_strand_id
1 'polypeptide(L)'
;MGDITLAVDVMGGDFGPRVTIPALAKALSQHSNLSFLLFGNESQITSLLEKYSLLDSPKIQLHHTEQVIDADIPFSKAIRQSKNSSMRLALEAVKEGKAQGCVSGGNTGALMGLAKLLIEPLPNIERPALTSLIPTMNGKSTVMLDLGANIEVSDCQLQQFAEMGDLFAQVMLGLVYPRISLLNIGTEENKGTAQIQAVHQQLKKRQDLNYIGFIESDKLTSYLTDVIICDGYTGNIALKALEGAAKNIISLFKKEKADSNICRNTKRYLLKLIFYRYYRKLQEINPDRHNGATLLGLSKVIVKSHGGANANAFSYAIDYAVQQIENDIPNKILQRLHQLDKK
;
A
#
# COMPACT_ATOMS: atom_id res chain seq x y z
N MET A 1 16.65 -16.95 -7.27
CA MET A 1 16.24 -15.71 -6.57
C MET A 1 17.18 -15.51 -5.40
N GLY A 2 17.64 -14.28 -5.18
CA GLY A 2 18.48 -13.97 -4.02
C GLY A 2 17.68 -14.00 -2.72
N ASP A 3 18.36 -14.06 -1.59
CA ASP A 3 17.73 -13.97 -0.27
C ASP A 3 17.15 -12.57 -0.05
N ILE A 4 15.95 -12.51 0.50
CA ILE A 4 15.22 -11.27 0.78
C ILE A 4 15.12 -11.10 2.29
N THR A 5 15.58 -9.97 2.80
CA THR A 5 15.45 -9.59 4.20
C THR A 5 14.53 -8.39 4.33
N LEU A 6 13.44 -8.55 5.08
CA LEU A 6 12.51 -7.47 5.40
C LEU A 6 12.66 -7.03 6.85
N ALA A 7 12.77 -5.72 7.07
CA ALA A 7 12.63 -5.13 8.39
C ALA A 7 11.14 -4.97 8.72
N VAL A 8 10.73 -5.38 9.92
CA VAL A 8 9.33 -5.36 10.32
C VAL A 8 9.19 -4.66 11.67
N ASP A 9 8.39 -3.59 11.67
CA ASP A 9 7.90 -2.96 12.88
C ASP A 9 6.80 -3.84 13.49
N VAL A 10 7.16 -4.67 14.47
CA VAL A 10 6.24 -5.67 15.04
C VAL A 10 5.20 -5.04 15.95
N MET A 11 5.53 -3.89 16.54
CA MET A 11 4.66 -3.19 17.49
C MET A 11 3.61 -2.32 16.79
N GLY A 12 3.79 -2.01 15.50
CA GLY A 12 2.90 -1.16 14.73
C GLY A 12 1.53 -1.81 14.43
N GLY A 13 0.49 -0.98 14.47
CA GLY A 13 -0.90 -1.38 14.19
C GLY A 13 -1.69 -1.66 15.47
N ASP A 14 -3.02 -1.71 15.35
CA ASP A 14 -3.94 -1.70 16.50
C ASP A 14 -3.77 -2.94 17.41
N PHE A 15 -3.25 -4.04 16.84
CA PHE A 15 -3.09 -5.32 17.51
C PHE A 15 -1.62 -5.77 17.65
N GLY A 16 -0.67 -4.98 17.12
CA GLY A 16 0.77 -5.20 17.18
C GLY A 16 1.21 -6.66 16.93
N PRO A 17 2.04 -7.27 17.83
CA PRO A 17 2.62 -8.60 17.62
C PRO A 17 1.58 -9.70 17.37
N ARG A 18 0.35 -9.58 17.90
CA ARG A 18 -0.70 -10.61 17.77
C ARG A 18 -1.19 -10.78 16.34
N VAL A 19 -1.04 -9.75 15.50
CA VAL A 19 -1.33 -9.79 14.07
C VAL A 19 -0.06 -10.04 13.27
N THR A 20 1.03 -9.35 13.62
CA THR A 20 2.27 -9.40 12.85
C THR A 20 2.91 -10.78 12.85
N ILE A 21 3.05 -11.44 14.01
CA ILE A 21 3.74 -12.74 14.11
C ILE A 21 3.06 -13.85 13.31
N PRO A 22 1.74 -14.10 13.40
CA PRO A 22 1.09 -15.07 12.52
C PRO A 22 1.21 -14.72 11.03
N ALA A 23 1.23 -13.44 10.68
CA ALA A 23 1.42 -13.01 9.30
C ALA A 23 2.82 -13.37 8.77
N LEU A 24 3.86 -13.21 9.60
CA LEU A 24 5.23 -13.61 9.29
C LEU A 24 5.33 -15.13 9.08
N ALA A 25 4.73 -15.93 9.97
CA ALA A 25 4.71 -17.39 9.83
C ALA A 25 4.11 -17.82 8.48
N LYS A 26 2.99 -17.19 8.11
CA LYS A 26 2.35 -17.42 6.82
C LYS A 26 3.26 -17.01 5.65
N ALA A 27 3.87 -15.83 5.69
CA ALA A 27 4.78 -15.36 4.65
C ALA A 27 6.00 -16.28 4.48
N LEU A 28 6.62 -16.77 5.57
CA LEU A 28 7.74 -17.72 5.52
C LEU A 28 7.36 -19.07 4.87
N SER A 29 6.10 -19.49 5.01
CA SER A 29 5.60 -20.69 4.35
C SER A 29 5.40 -20.51 2.83
N GLN A 30 5.23 -19.26 2.38
CA GLN A 30 5.03 -18.91 0.97
C GLN A 30 6.35 -18.56 0.26
N HIS A 31 7.31 -17.97 0.99
CA HIS A 31 8.57 -17.47 0.45
C HIS A 31 9.78 -18.14 1.12
N SER A 32 10.36 -19.12 0.44
CA SER A 32 11.47 -19.92 1.00
C SER A 32 12.78 -19.15 1.18
N ASN A 33 12.99 -18.06 0.44
CA ASN A 33 14.16 -17.16 0.48
C ASN A 33 13.94 -15.91 1.36
N LEU A 34 12.83 -15.83 2.09
CA LEU A 34 12.49 -14.70 2.94
C LEU A 34 13.04 -14.85 4.35
N SER A 35 13.65 -13.79 4.86
CA SER A 35 14.08 -13.61 6.25
C SER A 35 13.59 -12.26 6.80
N PHE A 36 13.55 -12.14 8.12
CA PHE A 36 13.02 -10.97 8.80
C PHE A 36 13.95 -10.44 9.89
N LEU A 37 14.09 -9.11 9.92
CA LEU A 37 14.58 -8.38 11.08
C LEU A 37 13.35 -7.80 11.82
N LEU A 38 13.09 -8.29 13.02
CA LEU A 38 11.95 -7.92 13.83
C LEU A 38 12.34 -6.87 14.84
N PHE A 39 11.59 -5.78 14.93
CA PHE A 39 11.83 -4.70 15.89
C PHE A 39 10.64 -4.57 16.83
N GLY A 40 10.87 -4.69 18.13
CA GLY A 40 9.82 -4.52 19.14
C GLY A 40 10.16 -5.11 20.50
N ASN A 41 9.17 -5.15 21.38
CA ASN A 41 9.36 -5.60 22.75
C ASN A 41 9.45 -7.13 22.80
N GLU A 42 10.65 -7.62 23.08
CA GLU A 42 10.96 -9.06 23.15
C GLU A 42 10.01 -9.84 24.05
N SER A 43 9.71 -9.33 25.25
CA SER A 43 8.80 -10.03 26.18
C SER A 43 7.39 -10.27 25.61
N GLN A 44 6.91 -9.37 24.73
CA GLN A 44 5.61 -9.50 24.07
C GLN A 44 5.67 -10.39 22.83
N ILE A 45 6.85 -10.52 22.21
CA ILE A 45 7.06 -11.20 20.93
C ILE A 45 7.45 -12.67 21.13
N THR A 46 8.29 -12.99 22.12
CA THR A 46 8.88 -14.33 22.33
C THR A 46 7.83 -15.43 22.41
N SER A 47 6.81 -15.27 23.25
CA SER A 47 5.73 -16.28 23.39
C SER A 47 4.93 -16.50 22.10
N LEU A 48 4.80 -15.47 21.25
CA LEU A 48 4.15 -15.60 19.96
C LEU A 48 5.07 -16.31 18.95
N LEU A 49 6.37 -16.00 18.95
CA LEU A 49 7.34 -16.71 18.12
C LEU A 49 7.36 -18.21 18.46
N GLU A 50 7.38 -18.58 19.74
CA GLU A 50 7.30 -19.98 20.17
C GLU A 50 6.03 -20.65 19.66
N LYS A 51 4.86 -20.00 19.84
CA LYS A 51 3.56 -20.52 19.40
C LYS A 51 3.53 -20.85 17.91
N TYR A 52 4.23 -20.09 17.08
CA TYR A 52 4.29 -20.31 15.62
C TYR A 52 5.57 -21.05 15.17
N SER A 53 6.35 -21.62 16.10
CA SER A 53 7.59 -22.36 15.80
C SER A 53 8.63 -21.51 15.06
N LEU A 54 8.72 -20.23 15.45
CA LEU A 54 9.55 -19.21 14.82
C LEU A 54 10.71 -18.74 15.70
N LEU A 55 10.72 -19.10 17.00
CA LEU A 55 11.70 -18.58 17.96
C LEU A 55 13.15 -18.91 17.57
N ASP A 56 13.41 -20.17 17.22
CA ASP A 56 14.74 -20.66 16.85
C ASP A 56 14.99 -20.66 15.33
N SER A 57 14.11 -19.98 14.56
CA SER A 57 14.22 -19.96 13.11
C SER A 57 15.43 -19.12 12.68
N PRO A 58 16.35 -19.64 11.85
CA PRO A 58 17.48 -18.85 11.34
C PRO A 58 17.04 -17.72 10.41
N LYS A 59 15.77 -17.71 9.99
CA LYS A 59 15.16 -16.68 9.15
C LYS A 59 14.64 -15.48 9.95
N ILE A 60 14.75 -15.51 11.28
CA ILE A 60 14.23 -14.46 12.16
C ILE A 60 15.33 -13.96 13.06
N GLN A 61 15.53 -12.65 13.05
CA GLN A 61 16.39 -11.96 14.00
C GLN A 61 15.55 -10.92 14.75
N LEU A 62 15.46 -11.06 16.07
CA LEU A 62 14.73 -10.13 16.93
C LEU A 62 15.67 -9.06 17.50
N HIS A 63 15.29 -7.80 17.32
CA HIS A 63 15.94 -6.63 17.89
C HIS A 63 15.00 -5.99 18.92
N HIS A 64 15.38 -6.14 20.19
CA HIS A 64 14.60 -5.62 21.30
C HIS A 64 14.53 -4.08 21.30
N THR A 65 13.32 -3.55 21.49
CA THR A 65 13.09 -2.18 21.95
C THR A 65 11.75 -2.07 22.66
N GLU A 66 11.69 -1.27 23.72
CA GLU A 66 10.44 -0.95 24.42
C GLU A 66 9.75 0.29 23.85
N GLN A 67 10.46 1.08 23.04
CA GLN A 67 9.93 2.33 22.50
C GLN A 67 9.02 2.06 21.30
N VAL A 68 7.82 2.65 21.33
CA VAL A 68 6.82 2.55 20.27
C VAL A 68 6.26 3.94 19.99
N ILE A 69 5.92 4.21 18.74
CA ILE A 69 5.21 5.44 18.36
C ILE A 69 3.72 5.16 18.50
N ASP A 70 3.06 5.84 19.44
CA ASP A 70 1.62 5.71 19.64
C ASP A 70 0.83 6.05 18.36
N ALA A 71 -0.29 5.37 18.15
CA ALA A 71 -1.12 5.56 16.95
C ALA A 71 -1.70 6.98 16.85
N ASP A 72 -2.04 7.61 17.97
CA ASP A 72 -2.73 8.91 18.02
C ASP A 72 -1.78 10.10 18.27
N ILE A 73 -0.48 9.86 18.29
CA ILE A 73 0.48 10.92 18.59
C ILE A 73 0.56 11.92 17.43
N PRO A 74 0.55 13.24 17.70
CA PRO A 74 0.73 14.24 16.65
C PRO A 74 2.05 14.06 15.90
N PHE A 75 2.03 14.26 14.59
CA PHE A 75 3.18 14.05 13.69
C PHE A 75 4.49 14.66 14.21
N SER A 76 4.49 15.94 14.59
CA SER A 76 5.68 16.64 15.06
C SER A 76 6.30 15.99 16.31
N LYS A 77 5.45 15.49 17.22
CA LYS A 77 5.87 14.79 18.43
C LYS A 77 6.35 13.38 18.10
N ALA A 78 5.67 12.68 17.17
CA ALA A 78 6.06 11.37 16.66
C ALA A 78 7.52 11.35 16.16
N ILE A 79 7.86 12.31 15.30
CA ILE A 79 9.22 12.41 14.73
C ILE A 79 10.26 12.69 15.82
N ARG A 80 9.98 13.64 16.72
CA ARG A 80 10.92 14.00 17.81
C ARG A 80 11.16 12.85 18.79
N GLN A 81 10.12 12.06 19.08
CA GLN A 81 10.19 10.95 20.04
C GLN A 81 10.49 9.60 19.38
N SER A 82 10.69 9.57 18.06
CA SER A 82 10.91 8.34 17.29
C SER A 82 12.19 7.59 17.64
N LYS A 83 13.15 8.22 18.33
CA LYS A 83 14.45 7.62 18.64
C LYS A 83 14.27 6.28 19.36
N ASN A 84 14.97 5.25 18.89
CA ASN A 84 14.87 3.87 19.38
C ASN A 84 13.51 3.19 19.21
N SER A 85 12.50 3.84 18.60
CA SER A 85 11.21 3.19 18.37
C SER A 85 11.32 2.03 17.40
N SER A 86 10.47 1.00 17.55
CA SER A 86 10.44 -0.16 16.64
C SER A 86 10.37 0.23 15.17
N MET A 87 9.48 1.18 14.84
CA MET A 87 9.32 1.73 13.49
C MET A 87 10.60 2.39 12.97
N ARG A 88 11.25 3.22 13.80
CA ARG A 88 12.48 3.91 13.39
C ARG A 88 13.63 2.94 13.19
N LEU A 89 13.83 2.01 14.11
CA LEU A 89 14.90 1.00 14.01
C LEU A 89 14.72 0.13 12.77
N ALA A 90 13.49 -0.23 12.40
CA ALA A 90 13.19 -0.94 11.17
C ALA A 90 13.63 -0.15 9.92
N LEU A 91 13.36 1.16 9.88
CA LEU A 91 13.81 2.04 8.80
C LEU A 91 15.33 2.25 8.79
N GLU A 92 15.96 2.36 9.96
CA GLU A 92 17.42 2.48 10.08
C GLU A 92 18.12 1.21 9.58
N ALA A 93 17.58 0.02 9.85
CA ALA A 93 18.10 -1.23 9.30
C ALA A 93 18.04 -1.27 7.76
N VAL A 94 16.98 -0.72 7.16
CA VAL A 94 16.87 -0.59 5.69
C VAL A 94 17.87 0.44 5.15
N LYS A 95 18.03 1.58 5.83
CA LYS A 95 19.01 2.61 5.49
C LYS A 95 20.44 2.05 5.50
N GLU A 96 20.77 1.24 6.51
CA GLU A 96 22.08 0.62 6.69
C GLU A 96 22.32 -0.57 5.77
N GLY A 97 21.35 -0.95 4.93
CA GLY A 97 21.45 -2.08 4.00
C GLY A 97 21.36 -3.45 4.66
N LYS A 98 20.93 -3.53 5.93
CA LYS A 98 20.68 -4.80 6.64
C LYS A 98 19.39 -5.47 6.17
N ALA A 99 18.46 -4.71 5.61
CA ALA A 99 17.23 -5.19 4.98
C ALA A 99 16.97 -4.47 3.66
N GLN A 100 16.30 -5.14 2.71
CA GLN A 100 15.96 -4.57 1.41
C GLN A 100 14.68 -3.71 1.43
N GLY A 101 13.83 -3.88 2.45
CA GLY A 101 12.63 -3.09 2.62
C GLY A 101 12.04 -3.17 4.03
N CYS A 102 11.03 -2.34 4.29
CA CYS A 102 10.36 -2.24 5.59
C CYS A 102 8.85 -2.40 5.44
N VAL A 103 8.22 -3.11 6.39
CA VAL A 103 6.75 -3.19 6.54
C VAL A 103 6.34 -2.73 7.94
N SER A 104 5.37 -1.81 8.03
CA SER A 104 4.82 -1.36 9.32
C SER A 104 3.31 -1.16 9.26
N GLY A 105 2.62 -1.59 10.33
CA GLY A 105 1.22 -1.29 10.58
C GLY A 105 0.98 0.01 11.38
N GLY A 106 2.05 0.67 11.86
CA GLY A 106 1.99 1.81 12.80
C GLY A 106 1.45 3.11 12.21
N ASN A 107 1.56 4.24 12.92
CA ASN A 107 1.02 5.52 12.46
C ASN A 107 1.53 5.89 11.04
N THR A 108 0.59 6.13 10.10
CA THR A 108 0.90 6.44 8.69
C THR A 108 1.80 7.67 8.55
N GLY A 109 1.45 8.77 9.20
CA GLY A 109 2.22 10.01 9.13
C GLY A 109 3.63 9.85 9.70
N ALA A 110 3.78 9.15 10.82
CA ALA A 110 5.08 8.88 11.43
C ALA A 110 5.97 8.02 10.51
N LEU A 111 5.43 6.94 9.93
CA LEU A 111 6.16 6.10 8.99
C LEU A 111 6.65 6.91 7.79
N MET A 112 5.78 7.73 7.24
CA MET A 112 6.09 8.54 6.06
C MET A 112 7.12 9.63 6.35
N GLY A 113 6.98 10.33 7.47
CA GLY A 113 7.95 11.33 7.90
C GLY A 113 9.32 10.73 8.21
N LEU A 114 9.36 9.58 8.88
CA LEU A 114 10.61 8.88 9.18
C LEU A 114 11.25 8.27 7.93
N ALA A 115 10.46 7.67 7.05
CA ALA A 115 10.96 7.12 5.80
C ALA A 115 11.58 8.24 4.94
N LYS A 116 10.91 9.38 4.80
CA LYS A 116 11.45 10.56 4.10
C LYS A 116 12.73 11.11 4.75
N LEU A 117 12.86 11.03 6.08
CA LEU A 117 14.03 11.51 6.81
C LEU A 117 15.23 10.56 6.68
N LEU A 118 14.98 9.25 6.63
CA LEU A 118 16.02 8.22 6.74
C LEU A 118 16.41 7.60 5.39
N ILE A 119 15.45 7.49 4.48
CA ILE A 119 15.61 6.83 3.18
C ILE A 119 15.66 7.90 2.11
N GLU A 120 16.73 7.89 1.32
CA GLU A 120 16.94 8.89 0.27
C GLU A 120 15.89 8.70 -0.84
N PRO A 121 15.32 9.80 -1.35
CA PRO A 121 14.52 9.73 -2.57
C PRO A 121 15.40 9.36 -3.76
N LEU A 122 14.78 8.79 -4.80
CA LEU A 122 15.47 8.57 -6.07
C LEU A 122 15.89 9.91 -6.69
N PRO A 123 17.02 9.97 -7.42
CA PRO A 123 17.39 11.13 -8.22
C PRO A 123 16.21 11.69 -9.02
N ASN A 124 16.09 13.01 -9.02
CA ASN A 124 15.02 13.77 -9.68
C ASN A 124 13.61 13.57 -9.12
N ILE A 125 13.39 12.72 -8.12
CA ILE A 125 12.12 12.67 -7.38
C ILE A 125 12.17 13.66 -6.22
N GLU A 126 11.30 14.68 -6.26
CA GLU A 126 11.25 15.69 -5.18
C GLU A 126 10.70 15.12 -3.88
N ARG A 127 9.62 14.34 -3.99
CA ARG A 127 8.92 13.73 -2.85
C ARG A 127 8.33 12.38 -3.25
N PRO A 128 8.38 11.39 -2.35
CA PRO A 128 7.72 10.11 -2.60
C PRO A 128 6.19 10.28 -2.58
N ALA A 129 5.48 9.37 -3.26
CA ALA A 129 4.03 9.30 -3.29
C ALA A 129 3.53 8.03 -2.57
N LEU A 130 2.47 8.16 -1.77
CA LEU A 130 1.82 6.99 -1.18
C LEU A 130 0.95 6.32 -2.26
N THR A 131 1.31 5.11 -2.64
CA THR A 131 0.73 4.40 -3.80
C THR A 131 0.07 3.09 -3.36
N SER A 132 -1.13 2.82 -3.85
CA SER A 132 -1.84 1.57 -3.56
C SER A 132 -2.55 1.01 -4.80
N LEU A 133 -2.90 -0.27 -4.75
CA LEU A 133 -3.73 -0.94 -5.74
C LEU A 133 -5.21 -0.85 -5.32
N ILE A 134 -6.01 -0.19 -6.16
CA ILE A 134 -7.45 -0.08 -6.00
C ILE A 134 -8.12 -1.27 -6.70
N PRO A 135 -8.91 -2.10 -6.00
CA PRO A 135 -9.63 -3.19 -6.64
C PRO A 135 -10.71 -2.65 -7.57
N THR A 136 -10.89 -3.30 -8.71
CA THR A 136 -11.92 -2.94 -9.69
C THR A 136 -12.99 -4.03 -9.81
N MET A 137 -14.16 -3.64 -10.32
CA MET A 137 -15.34 -4.52 -10.43
C MET A 137 -15.15 -5.72 -11.36
N ASN A 138 -14.12 -5.70 -12.22
CA ASN A 138 -13.78 -6.81 -13.11
C ASN A 138 -12.70 -7.75 -12.52
N GLY A 139 -12.32 -7.57 -11.25
CA GLY A 139 -11.35 -8.40 -10.56
C GLY A 139 -9.89 -8.05 -10.86
N LYS A 140 -9.64 -6.94 -11.57
CA LYS A 140 -8.30 -6.38 -11.77
C LYS A 140 -8.00 -5.31 -10.70
N SER A 141 -6.90 -4.60 -10.88
CA SER A 141 -6.51 -3.49 -10.01
C SER A 141 -6.06 -2.30 -10.83
N THR A 142 -6.25 -1.11 -10.26
CA THR A 142 -5.78 0.17 -10.78
C THR A 142 -4.80 0.77 -9.78
N VAL A 143 -3.64 1.24 -10.25
CA VAL A 143 -2.68 1.95 -9.40
C VAL A 143 -3.23 3.34 -9.11
N MET A 144 -3.19 3.79 -7.85
CA MET A 144 -3.57 5.15 -7.48
C MET A 144 -2.50 5.79 -6.60
N LEU A 145 -2.13 7.02 -6.96
CA LEU A 145 -1.15 7.86 -6.25
C LEU A 145 -1.46 9.34 -6.50
N ASP A 146 -1.20 10.27 -5.60
CA ASP A 146 -0.80 10.10 -4.21
C ASP A 146 -2.01 9.92 -3.28
N LEU A 147 -1.85 9.11 -2.24
CA LEU A 147 -2.90 8.76 -1.26
C LEU A 147 -2.71 9.43 0.10
N GLY A 148 -1.81 10.41 0.19
CA GLY A 148 -1.67 11.27 1.37
C GLY A 148 -0.24 11.62 1.78
N ALA A 149 0.76 11.36 0.93
CA ALA A 149 2.14 11.78 1.20
C ALA A 149 2.36 13.28 1.06
N ASN A 150 1.65 13.89 0.13
CA ASN A 150 1.80 15.28 -0.23
C ASN A 150 0.41 15.90 -0.29
N ILE A 151 0.04 16.65 0.75
CA ILE A 151 -1.26 17.35 0.82
C ILE A 151 -1.41 18.29 -0.38
N GLU A 152 -0.33 19.03 -0.68
CA GLU A 152 -0.23 19.89 -1.85
C GLU A 152 0.93 19.42 -2.72
N VAL A 153 0.72 19.48 -4.03
CA VAL A 153 1.68 19.03 -5.04
C VAL A 153 1.90 20.09 -6.10
N SER A 154 3.09 20.13 -6.70
CA SER A 154 3.39 20.98 -7.86
C SER A 154 3.03 20.30 -9.18
N ASP A 155 3.02 21.07 -10.28
CA ASP A 155 2.80 20.55 -11.64
C ASP A 155 3.86 19.53 -12.04
N CYS A 156 5.10 19.77 -11.61
CA CYS A 156 6.22 18.85 -11.80
C CYS A 156 5.98 17.53 -11.06
N GLN A 157 5.52 17.59 -9.81
CA GLN A 157 5.24 16.40 -9.00
C GLN A 157 4.11 15.56 -9.60
N LEU A 158 3.04 16.16 -10.11
CA LEU A 158 1.98 15.41 -10.79
C LEU A 158 2.47 14.70 -12.05
N GLN A 159 3.41 15.28 -12.79
CA GLN A 159 4.06 14.61 -13.92
C GLN A 159 4.96 13.45 -13.45
N GLN A 160 5.75 13.65 -12.39
CA GLN A 160 6.54 12.58 -11.78
C GLN A 160 5.66 11.42 -11.30
N PHE A 161 4.48 11.72 -10.77
CA PHE A 161 3.52 10.69 -10.37
C PHE A 161 2.99 9.91 -11.58
N ALA A 162 2.81 10.56 -12.73
CA ALA A 162 2.44 9.87 -13.97
C ALA A 162 3.51 8.86 -14.38
N GLU A 163 4.78 9.26 -14.36
CA GLU A 163 5.93 8.42 -14.74
C GLU A 163 6.15 7.26 -13.75
N MET A 164 6.12 7.56 -12.44
CA MET A 164 6.24 6.54 -11.41
C MET A 164 5.07 5.55 -11.46
N GLY A 165 3.85 6.05 -11.63
CA GLY A 165 2.64 5.23 -11.72
C GLY A 165 2.63 4.34 -12.96
N ASP A 166 3.05 4.86 -14.12
CA ASP A 166 3.23 4.11 -15.36
C ASP A 166 4.14 2.90 -15.16
N LEU A 167 5.36 3.13 -14.68
CA LEU A 167 6.33 2.06 -14.42
C LEU A 167 5.84 1.07 -13.37
N PHE A 168 5.25 1.58 -12.30
CA PHE A 168 4.72 0.74 -11.23
C PHE A 168 3.63 -0.19 -11.76
N ALA A 169 2.72 0.31 -12.59
CA ALA A 169 1.68 -0.49 -13.23
C ALA A 169 2.27 -1.51 -14.23
N GLN A 170 3.30 -1.13 -15.00
CA GLN A 170 3.95 -2.07 -15.92
C GLN A 170 4.51 -3.28 -15.18
N VAL A 171 5.19 -3.03 -14.06
CA VAL A 171 5.87 -4.09 -13.31
C VAL A 171 4.90 -4.87 -12.42
N MET A 172 4.06 -4.18 -11.64
CA MET A 172 3.20 -4.84 -10.66
C MET A 172 1.93 -5.44 -11.28
N LEU A 173 1.45 -4.88 -12.39
CA LEU A 173 0.24 -5.38 -13.08
C LEU A 173 0.57 -6.10 -14.40
N GLY A 174 1.84 -6.19 -14.79
CA GLY A 174 2.27 -6.85 -16.02
C GLY A 174 1.76 -6.16 -17.29
N LEU A 175 1.56 -4.84 -17.23
CA LEU A 175 1.06 -4.04 -18.33
C LEU A 175 2.21 -3.53 -19.20
N VAL A 176 1.97 -3.35 -20.51
CA VAL A 176 2.99 -2.83 -21.44
C VAL A 176 2.84 -1.33 -21.66
N TYR A 177 1.61 -0.84 -21.76
CA TYR A 177 1.32 0.58 -22.00
C TYR A 177 0.11 1.04 -21.14
N PRO A 178 0.29 1.13 -19.81
CA PRO A 178 -0.78 1.44 -18.85
C PRO A 178 -1.46 2.76 -19.17
N ARG A 179 -2.80 2.77 -19.20
CA ARG A 179 -3.58 3.99 -19.36
C ARG A 179 -3.50 4.84 -18.09
N ILE A 180 -3.18 6.12 -18.24
CA ILE A 180 -2.99 7.05 -17.12
C ILE A 180 -4.08 8.12 -17.17
N SER A 181 -4.71 8.37 -16.02
CA SER A 181 -5.72 9.42 -15.87
C SER A 181 -5.41 10.34 -14.70
N LEU A 182 -5.75 11.62 -14.84
CA LEU A 182 -5.69 12.60 -13.77
C LEU A 182 -7.06 12.70 -13.09
N LEU A 183 -7.12 12.47 -11.78
CA LEU A 183 -8.36 12.58 -11.02
C LEU A 183 -8.89 14.02 -11.07
N ASN A 184 -10.16 14.18 -11.40
CA ASN A 184 -10.79 15.49 -11.52
C ASN A 184 -12.28 15.46 -11.15
N ILE A 185 -12.88 16.64 -11.05
CA ILE A 185 -14.30 16.84 -10.74
C ILE A 185 -15.23 16.68 -11.96
N GLY A 186 -14.69 16.33 -13.12
CA GLY A 186 -15.39 16.20 -14.38
C GLY A 186 -14.45 15.69 -15.47
N THR A 187 -15.02 15.23 -16.58
CA THR A 187 -14.26 14.68 -17.72
C THR A 187 -13.94 15.73 -18.78
N GLU A 188 -14.59 16.89 -18.72
CA GLU A 188 -14.42 17.99 -19.66
C GLU A 188 -13.11 18.77 -19.42
N GLU A 189 -12.45 19.22 -20.49
CA GLU A 189 -11.12 19.84 -20.42
C GLU A 189 -11.06 21.14 -19.59
N ASN A 190 -12.18 21.83 -19.45
CA ASN A 190 -12.29 23.09 -18.70
C ASN A 190 -12.63 22.90 -17.20
N LYS A 191 -12.72 21.65 -16.72
CA LYS A 191 -13.03 21.33 -15.33
C LYS A 191 -11.76 21.19 -14.49
N GLY A 192 -11.90 21.43 -13.19
CA GLY A 192 -10.80 21.36 -12.24
C GLY A 192 -10.11 22.71 -12.05
N THR A 193 -9.11 22.72 -11.18
CA THR A 193 -8.32 23.92 -10.87
C THR A 193 -7.44 24.30 -12.07
N ALA A 194 -6.96 25.56 -12.09
CA ALA A 194 -6.01 26.03 -13.10
C ALA A 194 -4.75 25.13 -13.15
N GLN A 195 -4.34 24.59 -12.01
CA GLN A 195 -3.24 23.67 -11.89
C GLN A 195 -3.51 22.34 -12.62
N ILE A 196 -4.64 21.69 -12.34
CA ILE A 196 -5.04 20.43 -12.96
C ILE A 196 -5.19 20.60 -14.48
N GLN A 197 -5.72 21.73 -14.93
CA GLN A 197 -5.80 22.06 -16.36
C GLN A 197 -4.42 22.25 -17.00
N ALA A 198 -3.48 22.92 -16.32
CA ALA A 198 -2.12 23.10 -16.81
C ALA A 198 -1.39 21.75 -16.96
N VAL A 199 -1.48 20.89 -15.94
CA VAL A 199 -0.89 19.54 -15.95
C VAL A 199 -1.53 18.68 -17.05
N HIS A 200 -2.85 18.76 -17.23
CA HIS A 200 -3.55 18.07 -18.33
C HIS A 200 -2.96 18.44 -19.70
N GLN A 201 -2.75 19.74 -19.96
CA GLN A 201 -2.15 20.20 -21.23
C GLN A 201 -0.69 19.77 -21.39
N GLN A 202 0.07 19.64 -20.31
CA GLN A 202 1.45 19.15 -20.35
C GLN A 202 1.49 17.65 -20.63
N LEU A 203 0.68 16.85 -19.93
CA LEU A 203 0.62 15.40 -20.10
C LEU A 203 0.12 14.99 -21.49
N LYS A 204 -0.83 15.74 -22.09
CA LYS A 204 -1.27 15.51 -23.48
C LYS A 204 -0.15 15.61 -24.51
N LYS A 205 0.91 16.37 -24.22
CA LYS A 205 2.06 16.55 -25.13
C LYS A 205 3.09 15.42 -25.00
N ARG A 206 3.01 14.61 -23.95
CA ARG A 206 3.93 13.49 -23.69
C ARG A 206 3.54 12.31 -24.57
N GLN A 207 4.43 11.90 -25.47
CA GLN A 207 4.22 10.73 -26.34
C GLN A 207 4.72 9.42 -25.72
N ASP A 208 5.49 9.53 -24.65
CA ASP A 208 6.06 8.40 -23.92
C ASP A 208 5.14 7.86 -22.82
N LEU A 209 3.99 8.50 -22.59
CA LEU A 209 2.98 8.12 -21.61
C LEU A 209 1.63 7.93 -22.30
N ASN A 210 0.88 6.90 -21.90
CA ASN A 210 -0.48 6.69 -22.38
C ASN A 210 -1.50 7.49 -21.57
N TYR A 211 -1.40 8.83 -21.63
CA TYR A 211 -2.31 9.71 -20.93
C TYR A 211 -3.67 9.81 -21.63
N ILE A 212 -4.73 9.37 -20.97
CA ILE A 212 -6.09 9.29 -21.53
C ILE A 212 -7.05 10.39 -21.00
N GLY A 213 -6.53 11.38 -20.28
CA GLY A 213 -7.31 12.52 -19.78
C GLY A 213 -7.79 12.39 -18.34
N PHE A 214 -8.96 12.94 -18.05
CA PHE A 214 -9.51 12.99 -16.70
C PHE A 214 -10.31 11.74 -16.32
N ILE A 215 -10.40 11.47 -15.02
CA ILE A 215 -11.30 10.47 -14.44
C ILE A 215 -12.02 11.05 -13.22
N GLU A 216 -13.29 10.72 -13.05
CA GLU A 216 -14.10 11.11 -11.89
C GLU A 216 -14.05 10.06 -10.76
N SER A 217 -14.28 10.50 -9.52
CA SER A 217 -14.16 9.65 -8.33
C SER A 217 -15.20 8.52 -8.26
N ASP A 218 -16.34 8.64 -8.93
CA ASP A 218 -17.34 7.56 -9.00
C ASP A 218 -16.89 6.41 -9.93
N LYS A 219 -15.88 6.64 -10.78
CA LYS A 219 -15.34 5.66 -11.73
C LYS A 219 -14.09 4.94 -11.23
N LEU A 220 -13.59 5.20 -10.03
CA LEU A 220 -12.33 4.62 -9.53
C LEU A 220 -12.28 3.09 -9.59
N THR A 221 -13.41 2.40 -9.40
CA THR A 221 -13.49 0.93 -9.43
C THR A 221 -13.96 0.35 -10.77
N SER A 222 -14.15 1.18 -11.79
CA SER A 222 -14.71 0.77 -13.09
C SER A 222 -13.69 0.21 -14.09
N TYR A 223 -12.39 0.28 -13.76
CA TYR A 223 -11.27 -0.16 -14.62
C TYR A 223 -11.18 0.57 -15.98
N LEU A 224 -11.65 1.82 -16.04
CA LEU A 224 -11.48 2.69 -17.22
C LEU A 224 -10.03 3.14 -17.43
N THR A 225 -9.19 3.02 -16.40
CA THR A 225 -7.78 3.41 -16.40
C THR A 225 -6.95 2.47 -15.53
N ASP A 226 -5.64 2.43 -15.78
CA ASP A 226 -4.71 1.53 -15.09
C ASP A 226 -3.90 2.28 -14.02
N VAL A 227 -3.73 3.59 -14.19
CA VAL A 227 -3.04 4.50 -13.25
C VAL A 227 -3.89 5.76 -13.05
N ILE A 228 -4.13 6.12 -11.80
CA ILE A 228 -4.82 7.36 -11.40
C ILE A 228 -3.86 8.22 -10.62
N ILE A 229 -3.55 9.39 -11.16
CA ILE A 229 -2.72 10.40 -10.50
C ILE A 229 -3.58 11.49 -9.85
N CYS A 230 -3.17 11.96 -8.68
CA CYS A 230 -3.84 13.03 -7.90
C CYS A 230 -2.90 13.61 -6.84
N ASP A 231 -3.30 14.75 -6.26
CA ASP A 231 -2.71 15.24 -5.02
C ASP A 231 -3.12 14.36 -3.83
N GLY A 232 -2.30 14.35 -2.78
CA GLY A 232 -2.52 13.49 -1.63
C GLY A 232 -3.74 13.88 -0.78
N TYR A 233 -4.22 15.13 -0.85
CA TYR A 233 -5.44 15.52 -0.14
C TYR A 233 -6.66 14.87 -0.79
N THR A 234 -6.83 15.06 -2.09
CA THR A 234 -7.91 14.50 -2.89
C THR A 234 -7.85 12.97 -2.89
N GLY A 235 -6.67 12.39 -3.11
CA GLY A 235 -6.49 10.95 -3.18
C GLY A 235 -6.83 10.24 -1.87
N ASN A 236 -6.44 10.82 -0.73
CA ASN A 236 -6.75 10.26 0.59
C ASN A 236 -8.25 10.29 0.90
N ILE A 237 -8.94 11.39 0.55
CA ILE A 237 -10.39 11.51 0.71
C ILE A 237 -11.09 10.44 -0.14
N ALA A 238 -10.70 10.32 -1.41
CA ALA A 238 -11.26 9.34 -2.34
C ALA A 238 -11.06 7.90 -1.85
N LEU A 239 -9.85 7.54 -1.40
CA LEU A 239 -9.55 6.21 -0.86
C LEU A 239 -10.39 5.90 0.37
N LYS A 240 -10.46 6.81 1.35
CA LYS A 240 -11.23 6.60 2.58
C LYS A 240 -12.73 6.49 2.31
N ALA A 241 -13.25 7.30 1.38
CA ALA A 241 -14.65 7.20 0.96
C ALA A 241 -14.93 5.82 0.34
N LEU A 242 -14.04 5.35 -0.53
CA LEU A 242 -14.14 4.03 -1.15
C LEU A 242 -14.09 2.88 -0.13
N GLU A 243 -13.10 2.89 0.77
CA GLU A 243 -12.97 1.90 1.84
C GLU A 243 -14.18 1.89 2.77
N GLY A 244 -14.67 3.06 3.17
CA GLY A 244 -15.84 3.21 4.04
C GLY A 244 -17.11 2.67 3.38
N ALA A 245 -17.35 3.02 2.12
CA ALA A 245 -18.48 2.50 1.34
C ALA A 245 -18.41 0.96 1.21
N ALA A 246 -17.24 0.42 0.87
CA ALA A 246 -17.05 -1.03 0.74
C ALA A 246 -17.28 -1.77 2.07
N LYS A 247 -16.71 -1.27 3.18
CA LYS A 247 -16.91 -1.84 4.52
C LYS A 247 -18.39 -1.81 4.94
N ASN A 248 -19.08 -0.70 4.68
CA ASN A 248 -20.51 -0.56 5.00
C ASN A 248 -21.35 -1.58 4.21
N ILE A 249 -21.14 -1.70 2.89
CA ILE A 249 -21.86 -2.68 2.05
C ILE A 249 -21.59 -4.11 2.53
N ILE A 250 -20.33 -4.47 2.80
CA ILE A 250 -19.97 -5.81 3.32
C ILE A 250 -20.64 -6.08 4.67
N SER A 251 -20.78 -5.06 5.53
CA SER A 251 -21.39 -5.19 6.84
C SER A 251 -22.89 -5.52 6.79
N LEU A 252 -23.61 -5.02 5.78
CA LEU A 252 -25.03 -5.32 5.57
C LEU A 252 -25.23 -6.83 5.35
N PHE A 253 -24.37 -7.46 4.55
CA PHE A 253 -24.42 -8.90 4.30
C PHE A 253 -23.98 -9.77 5.48
N LYS A 254 -23.24 -9.21 6.46
CA LYS A 254 -22.88 -9.92 7.69
C LYS A 254 -24.01 -9.92 8.72
N LYS A 255 -24.86 -8.89 8.75
CA LYS A 255 -25.96 -8.73 9.71
C LYS A 255 -27.19 -9.60 9.42
N GLU A 256 -27.39 -10.09 8.20
CA GLU A 256 -28.51 -10.99 7.85
C GLU A 256 -28.39 -12.45 8.37
N LYS A 257 -27.51 -12.69 9.35
CA LYS A 257 -27.46 -13.97 10.08
C LYS A 257 -28.05 -13.82 11.49
N ALA A 258 -29.36 -13.56 11.59
CA ALA A 258 -30.19 -13.98 12.73
C ALA A 258 -31.61 -13.43 12.56
N ASP A 259 -32.36 -13.90 11.58
CA ASP A 259 -33.80 -14.03 11.79
C ASP A 259 -34.15 -15.52 11.71
N SER A 260 -34.25 -16.08 12.90
CA SER A 260 -34.97 -17.30 13.19
C SER A 260 -36.41 -17.14 12.72
N ASN A 261 -36.76 -17.74 11.58
CA ASN A 261 -37.93 -18.62 11.43
C ASN A 261 -38.10 -19.08 9.97
N ILE A 262 -37.99 -20.40 9.77
CA ILE A 262 -38.87 -21.25 8.95
C ILE A 262 -39.29 -20.68 7.58
N CYS A 263 -38.52 -20.96 6.51
CA CYS A 263 -39.08 -21.47 5.24
C CYS A 263 -38.03 -21.94 4.19
N ARG A 264 -38.13 -23.22 3.83
CA ARG A 264 -37.76 -23.88 2.55
C ARG A 264 -36.27 -23.98 2.14
N ASN A 265 -35.68 -25.12 2.52
CA ASN A 265 -34.29 -25.56 2.27
C ASN A 265 -33.78 -25.52 0.82
N THR A 266 -34.64 -25.50 -0.21
CA THR A 266 -34.20 -25.48 -1.62
C THR A 266 -33.97 -24.06 -2.16
N LYS A 267 -34.85 -23.10 -1.83
CA LYS A 267 -34.66 -21.68 -2.19
C LYS A 267 -33.44 -21.10 -1.47
N ARG A 268 -33.20 -21.49 -0.21
CA ARG A 268 -32.01 -21.09 0.56
C ARG A 268 -30.72 -21.62 -0.04
N TYR A 269 -30.71 -22.83 -0.61
CA TYR A 269 -29.52 -23.38 -1.26
C TYR A 269 -29.22 -22.68 -2.59
N LEU A 270 -30.25 -22.41 -3.41
CA LEU A 270 -30.09 -21.67 -4.67
C LEU A 270 -29.71 -20.21 -4.42
N LEU A 271 -30.36 -19.53 -3.47
CA LEU A 271 -29.96 -18.21 -3.00
C LEU A 271 -28.53 -18.27 -2.50
N LYS A 272 -28.18 -19.20 -1.61
CA LYS A 272 -26.79 -19.33 -1.12
C LYS A 272 -25.80 -19.59 -2.26
N LEU A 273 -26.13 -20.33 -3.32
CA LEU A 273 -25.26 -20.52 -4.48
C LEU A 273 -25.09 -19.24 -5.31
N ILE A 274 -26.19 -18.56 -5.64
CA ILE A 274 -26.18 -17.30 -6.40
C ILE A 274 -25.44 -16.23 -5.58
N PHE A 275 -25.83 -16.09 -4.31
CA PHE A 275 -25.25 -15.17 -3.35
C PHE A 275 -23.80 -15.53 -3.01
N TYR A 276 -23.40 -16.81 -3.04
CA TYR A 276 -22.00 -17.21 -2.84
C TYR A 276 -21.10 -16.72 -3.98
N ARG A 277 -21.59 -16.72 -5.23
CA ARG A 277 -20.86 -16.15 -6.36
C ARG A 277 -20.68 -14.64 -6.21
N TYR A 278 -21.74 -13.92 -5.86
CA TYR A 278 -21.66 -12.47 -5.60
C TYR A 278 -20.84 -12.14 -4.35
N TYR A 279 -20.99 -12.92 -3.28
CA TYR A 279 -20.23 -12.79 -2.06
C TYR A 279 -18.74 -13.05 -2.29
N ARG A 280 -18.37 -14.03 -3.13
CA ARG A 280 -16.97 -14.22 -3.55
C ARG A 280 -16.43 -13.02 -4.33
N LYS A 281 -17.20 -12.47 -5.28
CA LYS A 281 -16.81 -11.23 -5.98
C LYS A 281 -16.68 -10.04 -5.03
N LEU A 282 -17.57 -9.91 -4.05
CA LEU A 282 -17.46 -8.89 -3.00
C LEU A 282 -16.25 -9.11 -2.10
N GLN A 283 -15.85 -10.36 -1.86
CA GLN A 283 -14.61 -10.68 -1.17
C GLN A 283 -13.35 -10.38 -2.00
N GLU A 284 -13.43 -10.35 -3.32
CA GLU A 284 -12.33 -9.86 -4.18
C GLU A 284 -12.15 -8.35 -4.04
N ILE A 285 -13.23 -7.61 -3.77
CA ILE A 285 -13.20 -6.18 -3.43
C ILE A 285 -12.82 -5.95 -1.95
N ASN A 286 -12.58 -7.00 -1.16
CA ASN A 286 -12.20 -6.85 0.24
C ASN A 286 -10.89 -6.04 0.35
N PRO A 287 -10.92 -4.86 1.01
CA PRO A 287 -9.73 -4.03 1.20
C PRO A 287 -8.57 -4.80 1.85
N ASP A 288 -8.88 -5.79 2.70
CA ASP A 288 -7.86 -6.62 3.36
C ASP A 288 -6.93 -7.34 2.37
N ARG A 289 -7.42 -7.73 1.18
CA ARG A 289 -6.61 -8.42 0.16
C ARG A 289 -5.66 -7.48 -0.59
N HIS A 290 -5.97 -6.19 -0.61
CA HIS A 290 -5.18 -5.15 -1.26
C HIS A 290 -4.47 -4.30 -0.21
N ASN A 291 -4.13 -4.92 0.92
CA ASN A 291 -3.42 -4.25 2.00
C ASN A 291 -1.96 -4.05 1.62
N GLY A 292 -1.49 -2.82 1.82
CA GLY A 292 -0.12 -2.40 1.49
C GLY A 292 -0.18 -1.15 0.63
N ALA A 293 0.20 -0.01 1.21
CA ALA A 293 0.50 1.20 0.46
C ALA A 293 2.01 1.41 0.46
N THR A 294 2.62 1.59 -0.71
CA THR A 294 4.07 1.76 -0.86
C THR A 294 4.43 3.24 -0.95
N LEU A 295 5.56 3.65 -0.37
CA LEU A 295 6.12 4.98 -0.57
C LEU A 295 7.00 4.98 -1.82
N LEU A 296 6.35 5.19 -2.96
CA LEU A 296 6.97 5.15 -4.27
C LEU A 296 7.86 6.37 -4.49
N GLY A 297 9.04 6.18 -5.06
CA GLY A 297 10.04 7.23 -5.28
C GLY A 297 11.14 7.30 -4.22
N LEU A 298 11.12 6.40 -3.22
CA LEU A 298 12.26 6.17 -2.33
C LEU A 298 13.25 5.15 -2.94
N SER A 299 14.52 5.24 -2.56
CA SER A 299 15.58 4.30 -2.94
C SER A 299 15.41 2.87 -2.40
N LYS A 300 14.47 2.67 -1.47
CA LYS A 300 14.17 1.38 -0.82
C LYS A 300 12.66 1.17 -0.72
N VAL A 301 12.24 -0.09 -0.64
CA VAL A 301 10.82 -0.46 -0.57
C VAL A 301 10.29 -0.26 0.85
N ILE A 302 9.35 0.67 1.03
CA ILE A 302 8.70 0.93 2.32
C ILE A 302 7.19 0.77 2.16
N VAL A 303 6.62 -0.22 2.85
CA VAL A 303 5.19 -0.56 2.77
C VAL A 303 4.48 -0.28 4.09
N LYS A 304 3.42 0.51 4.00
CA LYS A 304 2.45 0.76 5.06
C LYS A 304 1.32 -0.28 4.98
N SER A 305 1.19 -1.13 5.99
CA SER A 305 -0.01 -1.95 6.17
C SER A 305 -1.10 -1.16 6.89
N HIS A 306 -2.38 -1.44 6.68
CA HIS A 306 -3.48 -0.77 7.41
C HIS A 306 -3.37 -0.99 8.94
N GLY A 307 -3.72 0.01 9.76
CA GLY A 307 -3.60 -0.09 11.23
C GLY A 307 -4.45 -1.22 11.84
N GLY A 308 -5.70 -1.32 11.40
CA GLY A 308 -6.64 -2.38 11.79
C GLY A 308 -6.52 -3.68 10.98
N ALA A 309 -5.38 -3.93 10.34
CA ALA A 309 -5.17 -5.14 9.55
C ALA A 309 -5.27 -6.40 10.42
N ASN A 310 -5.86 -7.47 9.89
CA ASN A 310 -5.75 -8.81 10.46
C ASN A 310 -4.50 -9.53 9.93
N ALA A 311 -4.18 -10.70 10.49
CA ALA A 311 -2.97 -11.46 10.13
C ALA A 311 -2.88 -11.80 8.62
N ASN A 312 -4.01 -12.05 7.95
CA ASN A 312 -4.01 -12.27 6.51
C ASN A 312 -3.74 -10.98 5.74
N ALA A 313 -4.34 -9.87 6.16
CA ALA A 313 -4.13 -8.57 5.53
C ALA A 313 -2.67 -8.12 5.67
N PHE A 314 -2.06 -8.33 6.83
CA PHE A 314 -0.64 -8.03 7.05
C PHE A 314 0.26 -8.97 6.23
N SER A 315 -0.10 -10.26 6.05
CA SER A 315 0.67 -11.16 5.19
C SER A 315 0.66 -10.69 3.73
N TYR A 316 -0.46 -10.15 3.24
CA TYR A 316 -0.51 -9.58 1.89
C TYR A 316 0.37 -8.33 1.76
N ALA A 317 0.48 -7.50 2.80
CA ALA A 317 1.41 -6.37 2.80
C ALA A 317 2.88 -6.83 2.75
N ILE A 318 3.22 -7.94 3.41
CA ILE A 318 4.53 -8.59 3.29
C ILE A 318 4.75 -9.11 1.87
N ASP A 319 3.80 -9.87 1.32
CA ASP A 319 3.87 -10.40 -0.05
C ASP A 319 4.07 -9.26 -1.05
N TYR A 320 3.36 -8.14 -0.86
CA TYR A 320 3.46 -6.95 -1.68
C TYR A 320 4.85 -6.27 -1.58
N ALA A 321 5.47 -6.27 -0.41
CA ALA A 321 6.84 -5.77 -0.24
C ALA A 321 7.86 -6.70 -0.92
N VAL A 322 7.70 -8.02 -0.76
CA VAL A 322 8.55 -9.03 -1.41
C VAL A 322 8.50 -8.87 -2.93
N GLN A 323 7.30 -8.79 -3.51
CA GLN A 323 7.13 -8.61 -4.96
C GLN A 323 7.84 -7.36 -5.49
N GLN A 324 7.78 -6.24 -4.75
CA GLN A 324 8.46 -5.01 -5.14
C GLN A 324 9.99 -5.12 -5.08
N ILE A 325 10.52 -5.86 -4.09
CA ILE A 325 11.96 -6.12 -3.95
C ILE A 325 12.45 -7.06 -5.04
N GLU A 326 11.74 -8.17 -5.29
CA GLU A 326 12.07 -9.13 -6.35
C GLU A 326 12.10 -8.48 -7.73
N ASN A 327 11.21 -7.53 -7.95
CA ASN A 327 11.14 -6.78 -9.19
C ASN A 327 12.05 -5.57 -9.25
N ASP A 328 12.78 -5.27 -8.19
CA ASP A 328 13.71 -4.14 -8.08
C ASP A 328 13.08 -2.80 -8.53
N ILE A 329 11.87 -2.53 -8.03
CA ILE A 329 11.07 -1.36 -8.41
C ILE A 329 11.85 -0.04 -8.30
N PRO A 330 12.57 0.26 -7.20
CA PRO A 330 13.32 1.52 -7.10
C PRO A 330 14.33 1.72 -8.23
N ASN A 331 15.10 0.69 -8.58
CA ASN A 331 16.10 0.80 -9.64
C ASN A 331 15.47 0.87 -11.03
N LYS A 332 14.35 0.18 -11.28
CA LYS A 332 13.63 0.30 -12.56
C LYS A 332 13.07 1.71 -12.76
N ILE A 333 12.54 2.33 -11.70
CA ILE A 333 12.10 3.73 -11.74
C ILE A 333 13.27 4.64 -12.04
N LEU A 334 14.39 4.48 -11.33
CA LEU A 334 15.61 5.27 -11.55
C LEU A 334 16.13 5.17 -12.99
N GLN A 335 16.18 3.96 -13.54
CA GLN A 335 16.64 3.72 -14.91
C GLN A 335 15.76 4.44 -15.95
N ARG A 336 14.43 4.44 -15.77
CA ARG A 336 13.51 5.14 -16.67
C ARG A 336 13.67 6.65 -16.60
N LEU A 337 13.78 7.20 -15.38
CA LEU A 337 13.98 8.65 -15.19
C LEU A 337 15.26 9.11 -15.90
N HIS A 338 16.37 8.39 -15.74
CA HIS A 338 17.63 8.68 -16.43
C HIS A 338 17.55 8.60 -17.97
N GLN A 339 16.67 7.76 -18.54
CA GLN A 339 16.49 7.67 -19.99
C GLN A 339 15.73 8.88 -20.55
N LEU A 340 14.86 9.50 -19.74
CA LEU A 340 14.08 10.66 -20.12
C LEU A 340 14.92 11.94 -20.05
N ASP A 341 15.79 12.09 -19.04
CA ASP A 341 16.67 13.27 -18.91
C ASP A 341 17.71 13.40 -20.03
N LYS A 342 17.95 12.33 -20.80
CA LYS A 342 18.90 12.30 -21.92
C LYS A 342 18.27 12.63 -23.28
N LYS A 343 16.95 12.83 -23.35
CA LYS A 343 16.21 13.17 -24.59
C LYS A 343 15.82 14.63 -24.61
#